data_AF-A0A937HS42-F1
#
_entry.id   AF-A0A937HS42-F1
#
_cell.length_a   1.000
_cell.length_b   1.000
_cell.length_c   1.000
_cell.angle_alpha   90.00
_cell.angle_beta   90.00
_cell.angle_gamma   90.00
#
_symmetry.space_group_name_H-M   'P 1'
#
loop_
_entity.id
_entity.type
_entity.pdbx_description
1 polymer ?
#
loop_
_entity_poly.entity_id
_entity_poly.type
_entity_poly.pdbx_seq_one_letter_code
_entity_poly.pdbx_strand_id
1 'polypeptide(L)' 'MSNAIPAEINPKGYGHILDMLEDAVATYGDKPAYTSILQTFTYAQFGQMVDDFSSYLASLEGLEPGDRV' A
#
# COMPACT_ATOMS: atom_id res chain seq x y z
N MET A 1 -25.55 1.81 -0.19
CA MET A 1 -24.89 1.61 1.11
C MET A 1 -23.73 2.58 1.14
N SER A 2 -23.62 3.45 2.15
CA SER A 2 -22.52 4.42 2.21
C SER A 2 -21.21 3.69 2.52
N ASN A 3 -20.33 3.54 1.52
CA ASN A 3 -18.95 3.04 1.68
C ASN A 3 -18.04 4.07 2.35
N ALA A 4 -18.58 4.88 3.26
CA ALA A 4 -17.81 5.90 3.96
C ALA A 4 -17.01 5.23 5.09
N ILE A 5 -15.69 5.44 5.09
CA ILE A 5 -14.82 4.99 6.17
C ILE A 5 -15.19 5.81 7.43
N PRO A 6 -15.54 5.17 8.57
CA PRO A 6 -15.84 5.89 9.79
C PRO A 6 -14.70 6.83 10.20
N ALA A 7 -15.03 8.06 10.59
CA ALA A 7 -14.04 9.08 10.93
C ALA A 7 -13.14 8.68 12.12
N GLU A 8 -13.65 7.84 13.03
CA GLU A 8 -12.90 7.30 14.17
C GLU A 8 -11.70 6.44 13.73
N ILE A 9 -11.83 5.70 12.63
CA ILE A 9 -10.76 4.80 12.14
C ILE A 9 -9.88 5.46 11.07
N ASN A 10 -10.31 6.58 10.48
CA ASN A 10 -9.56 7.35 9.50
C ASN A 10 -9.42 8.82 9.94
N PRO A 11 -8.73 9.09 11.06
CA PRO A 11 -8.58 10.45 11.58
C PRO A 11 -7.76 11.36 10.65
N LYS A 12 -6.93 10.77 9.77
CA LYS A 12 -6.12 11.48 8.77
C LYS A 12 -6.85 11.71 7.44
N GLY A 13 -8.03 11.13 7.25
CA GLY A 13 -8.87 11.38 6.08
C GLY A 13 -8.35 10.81 4.76
N TYR A 14 -7.60 9.71 4.78
CA TYR A 14 -7.13 9.05 3.55
C TYR A 14 -8.29 8.63 2.64
N GLY A 15 -8.16 8.85 1.33
CA GLY A 15 -9.17 8.47 0.33
C GLY A 15 -9.00 7.03 -0.13
N HIS A 16 -7.76 6.55 -0.14
CA HIS A 16 -7.39 5.20 -0.56
C HIS A 16 -6.42 4.57 0.44
N ILE A 17 -6.38 3.23 0.46
CA ILE A 17 -5.39 2.48 1.24
C ILE A 17 -3.95 2.83 0.77
N LEU A 18 -3.80 3.16 -0.51
CA LEU A 18 -2.52 3.60 -1.08
C LEU A 18 -2.02 4.90 -0.43
N ASP A 19 -2.89 5.90 -0.24
CA ASP A 19 -2.50 7.16 0.42
C ASP A 19 -1.95 6.91 1.84
N MET A 20 -2.57 5.97 2.57
CA MET A 20 -2.10 5.57 3.89
C MET A 20 -0.72 4.90 3.83
N LEU A 21 -0.49 4.06 2.82
CA LEU A 21 0.79 3.39 2.60
C LEU A 21 1.89 4.39 2.25
N GLU A 22 1.64 5.31 1.31
CA GLU A 22 2.59 6.33 0.89
C GLU A 22 3.00 7.24 2.06
N ASP A 23 2.05 7.67 2.89
CA ASP A 23 2.35 8.45 4.10
C ASP A 23 3.19 7.65 5.10
N ALA A 24 2.91 6.35 5.27
CA ALA A 24 3.69 5.47 6.14
C ALA A 24 5.13 5.29 5.63
N VAL A 25 5.31 5.14 4.31
CA VAL A 25 6.64 5.06 3.67
C VAL A 25 7.42 6.37 3.87
N ALA A 26 6.79 7.52 3.61
CA ALA A 26 7.42 8.82 3.78
C ALA A 26 7.80 9.11 5.25
N THR A 27 6.95 8.71 6.20
CA THR A 27 7.14 8.99 7.63
C THR A 27 8.10 8.01 8.31
N TYR A 28 8.09 6.74 7.90
CA TYR A 28 8.76 5.64 8.60
C TYR A 28 9.72 4.84 7.73
N GLY A 29 10.20 5.38 6.61
CA GLY A 29 10.97 4.68 5.59
C GLY A 29 12.07 3.73 6.10
N ASP A 30 12.87 4.17 7.07
CA ASP A 30 13.99 3.39 7.63
C ASP A 30 13.59 2.40 8.73
N LYS A 31 12.32 2.43 9.18
CA LYS A 31 11.82 1.55 10.24
C LYS A 31 11.38 0.20 9.65
N PRO A 32 11.45 -0.89 10.44
CA PRO A 32 10.90 -2.18 10.02
C PRO A 32 9.38 -2.09 9.83
N ALA A 33 8.90 -2.56 8.68
CA ALA A 33 7.48 -2.68 8.34
C ALA A 33 6.96 -4.11 8.52
N TYR A 34 7.72 -5.09 8.02
CA TYR A 34 7.35 -6.51 8.06
C TYR A 34 8.53 -7.37 8.44
N THR A 35 8.29 -8.37 9.27
CA THR A 35 9.27 -9.42 9.60
C THR A 35 8.64 -10.79 9.37
N SER A 36 9.31 -11.65 8.61
CA SER A 36 8.94 -13.05 8.43
C SER A 36 10.19 -13.90 8.59
N ILE A 37 10.15 -14.88 9.51
CA ILE A 37 11.18 -15.88 9.89
C ILE A 37 12.66 -15.46 9.77
N LEU A 38 13.17 -15.17 8.58
CA LEU A 38 14.57 -14.84 8.29
C LEU A 38 14.80 -13.39 7.83
N GLN A 39 13.75 -12.63 7.55
CA GLN A 39 13.88 -11.36 6.86
C GLN A 39 12.97 -10.29 7.44
N THR A 40 13.52 -9.09 7.54
CA THR A 40 12.78 -7.88 7.89
C THR A 40 12.92 -6.89 6.75
N PHE A 41 11.79 -6.33 6.31
CA PHE A 41 11.73 -5.27 5.33
C PHE A 41 11.42 -3.95 6.02
N THR A 42 12.10 -2.89 5.60
CA THR A 42 11.72 -1.54 6.01
C THR A 42 10.51 -1.04 5.23
N TYR A 43 9.87 0.04 5.68
CA TYR A 43 8.78 0.67 4.94
C TYR A 43 9.23 1.10 3.53
N ALA A 44 10.44 1.66 3.39
CA ALA A 44 10.98 2.05 2.09
C ALA A 44 11.16 0.85 1.14
N GLN A 45 11.68 -0.28 1.66
CA GLN A 45 11.83 -1.50 0.86
C GLN A 45 10.48 -2.07 0.43
N PHE A 46 9.50 -2.06 1.34
CA PHE A 46 8.15 -2.51 1.03
C PHE A 46 7.47 -1.63 -0.02
N GLY A 47 7.60 -0.31 0.10
CA GLY A 47 7.09 0.65 -0.89
C GLY A 47 7.65 0.37 -2.30
N GLN A 48 8.97 0.16 -2.41
CA GLN A 48 9.58 -0.19 -3.69
C GLN A 48 9.02 -1.50 -4.29
N MET A 49 8.79 -2.52 -3.46
CA MET A 49 8.20 -3.79 -3.92
C MET A 49 6.76 -3.60 -4.42
N VAL A 50 5.99 -2.72 -3.79
CA VAL A 50 4.63 -2.38 -4.21
C VAL A 50 4.67 -1.64 -5.56
N ASP A 51 5.60 -0.71 -5.75
CA ASP A 51 5.79 0.00 -7.02
C ASP A 51 6.18 -0.96 -8.15
N ASP A 52 7.10 -1.89 -7.87
CA ASP A 52 7.52 -2.92 -8.83
C ASP A 52 6.35 -3.85 -9.20
N PHE A 53 5.57 -4.28 -8.21
CA PHE A 53 4.42 -5.15 -8.42
C PHE A 53 3.29 -4.44 -9.17
N SER A 54 3.02 -3.17 -8.85
CA SER A 54 2.00 -2.38 -9.55
C SER A 54 2.38 -2.15 -11.02
N SER A 55 3.66 -1.88 -11.29
CA SER A 55 4.19 -1.75 -12.65
C SER A 55 4.04 -3.07 -13.43
N TYR A 56 4.29 -4.20 -12.77
CA TYR A 56 4.04 -5.52 -13.35
C TYR A 56 2.57 -5.74 -13.68
N LEU A 57 1.64 -5.46 -12.75
CA LEU A 57 0.20 -5.59 -13.00
C LEU A 57 -0.25 -4.71 -14.17
N ALA A 58 0.22 -3.46 -14.23
CA ALA A 58 -0.10 -2.52 -15.30
C ALA A 58 0.43 -2.98 -16.68
N SER A 59 1.42 -3.87 -16.71
CA SER A 59 1.97 -4.44 -17.95
C SER A 59 1.19 -5.65 -18.47
N LEU A 60 0.27 -6.22 -17.68
CA LEU A 60 -0.51 -7.38 -18.09
C LEU A 60 -1.60 -6.97 -19.09
N GLU A 61 -1.68 -7.68 -20.21
CA GLU A 61 -2.72 -7.45 -21.20
C GLU A 61 -4.09 -7.86 -20.65
N GLY A 62 -5.09 -6.98 -20.83
CA GLY A 62 -6.48 -7.27 -20.49
C GLY A 62 -6.85 -7.12 -19.01
N LEU A 63 -5.93 -6.64 -18.15
CA LEU A 63 -6.25 -6.28 -16.78
C LEU A 63 -6.87 -4.88 -16.74
N GLU A 64 -8.06 -4.75 -16.15
CA GLU A 64 -8.80 -3.49 -16.05
C GLU A 64 -9.14 -3.12 -14.59
N PRO A 65 -9.34 -1.82 -14.29
CA PRO A 65 -9.80 -1.40 -12.96
C PRO A 65 -11.12 -2.09 -12.56
N GLY A 66 -11.10 -2.78 -11.42
CA GLY A 66 -12.24 -3.55 -10.91
C GLY A 66 -12.07 -5.07 -11.05
N ASP A 67 -11.06 -5.52 -11.79
CA ASP A 67 -10.67 -6.92 -11.82
C ASP A 67 -10.13 -7.39 -10.48
N ARG A 68 -10.26 -8.69 -10.23
CA ARG A 68 -9.81 -9.35 -9.02
C ARG A 68 -8.42 -9.95 -9.24
N VAL A 69 -7.50 -9.61 -8.35
CA VAL A 69 -6.09 -10.06 -8.31
C VAL A 69 -5.89 -11.01 -7.15
#